data_AF-A0A8R7P8K8-F1
#
_entry.id   AF-A0A8R7P8K8-F1
#
_cell.length_a   1.000
_cell.length_b   1.000
_cell.length_c   1.000
_cell.angle_alpha   90.00
_cell.angle_beta   90.00
_cell.angle_gamma   90.00
#
_symmetry.space_group_name_H-M   'P 1'
#
loop_
_entity.id
_entity.type
_entity.pdbx_description
1 polymer ?
#
loop_
_entity_poly.entity_id
_entity_poly.type
_entity_poly.pdbx_seq_one_letter_code
_entity_poly.pdbx_strand_id
1 'polypeptide(L)'
;MQRIYADTIQRAVRDIIPYLEDTSSTAHKAIYFDGTGGLAASALLRAIAQDPPPSLLKKFDKIIHVDCSRWKSRRALQRTIAQELKLPRWVMDIFDRQDEEDDFIGVDESSRAELQYVGAEIHRATREHKCLVLFHNGSDNTIDLDDFGI
;
A
#
# COMPACT_ATOMS: atom_id res chain seq x y z
N MET A 1 19.17 11.35 -0.36
CA MET A 1 18.67 10.92 0.97
C MET A 1 18.39 12.17 1.79
N GLN A 2 17.15 12.35 2.23
CA GLN A 2 16.71 13.48 3.05
C GLN A 2 16.47 13.01 4.47
N ARG A 3 16.81 13.82 5.48
CA ARG A 3 16.66 13.46 6.89
C ARG A 3 15.60 14.33 7.54
N ILE A 4 14.65 13.69 8.21
CA ILE A 4 13.64 14.34 9.03
C ILE A 4 14.01 14.06 10.50
N TYR A 5 14.11 15.13 11.29
CA TYR A 5 14.39 15.04 12.72
C TYR A 5 13.13 15.43 13.49
N ALA A 6 12.40 14.42 13.94
CA ALA A 6 11.17 14.59 14.69
C ALA A 6 11.27 13.85 16.03
N ASP A 7 10.90 14.54 17.10
CA ASP A 7 10.81 14.04 18.46
C ASP A 7 9.46 13.39 18.78
N THR A 8 8.47 13.54 17.89
CA THR A 8 7.13 12.95 18.00
C THR A 8 6.62 12.48 16.64
N ILE A 9 5.68 11.52 16.63
CA ILE A 9 5.04 11.06 15.39
C ILE A 9 4.26 12.18 14.73
N GLN A 10 3.55 13.02 15.49
CA GLN A 10 2.77 14.15 14.96
C GLN A 10 3.67 15.17 14.24
N ARG A 11 4.89 15.38 14.75
CA ARG A 11 5.88 16.21 14.07
C ARG A 11 6.41 15.53 12.81
N ALA A 12 6.71 14.23 12.89
CA ALA A 12 7.15 13.46 11.72
C ALA A 12 6.11 13.47 10.59
N VAL A 13 4.81 13.33 10.91
CA VAL A 13 3.68 13.48 9.97
C VAL A 13 3.74 14.85 9.30
N ARG A 14 3.86 15.92 10.09
CA ARG A 14 3.92 17.28 9.55
C ARG A 14 5.10 17.50 8.63
N ASP A 15 6.26 16.97 9.00
CA ASP A 15 7.51 17.17 8.29
C ASP A 15 7.56 16.34 6.99
N ILE A 16 6.84 15.22 6.89
CA ILE A 16 6.80 14.38 5.67
C ILE A 16 5.80 14.88 4.62
N ILE A 17 4.73 15.58 5.03
CA ILE A 17 3.65 16.06 4.14
C ILE A 17 4.17 16.78 2.89
N PRO A 18 5.12 17.73 2.95
CA PRO A 18 5.58 18.44 1.76
C PRO A 18 6.17 17.53 0.68
N TYR A 19 6.79 16.41 1.08
CA TYR A 19 7.33 15.43 0.13
C TYR A 19 6.24 14.56 -0.48
N LEU A 20 5.25 14.16 0.32
CA LEU A 20 4.10 13.41 -0.18
C LEU A 20 3.25 14.26 -1.12
N GLU A 21 3.16 15.56 -0.86
CA GLU A 21 2.42 16.49 -1.70
C GLU A 21 3.18 16.89 -2.96
N ASP A 22 4.48 16.66 -3.10
CA ASP A 22 5.14 16.97 -4.36
C ASP A 22 4.68 15.98 -5.45
N THR A 23 3.81 16.45 -6.35
CA THR A 23 3.34 15.71 -7.52
C THR A 23 3.81 16.38 -8.82
N SER A 24 4.88 17.17 -8.75
CA SER A 24 5.50 17.77 -9.94
C SER A 24 6.09 16.69 -10.87
N SER A 25 6.40 17.05 -12.10
CA SER A 25 7.01 16.11 -13.07
C SER A 25 8.38 15.58 -12.62
N THR A 26 9.04 16.28 -11.69
CA THR A 26 10.34 15.91 -11.11
C THR A 26 10.22 15.20 -9.77
N ALA A 27 9.01 15.05 -9.24
CA ALA A 27 8.78 14.44 -7.94
C ALA A 27 9.13 12.95 -7.93
N HIS A 28 9.57 12.46 -6.78
CA HIS A 28 9.78 11.04 -6.55
C HIS A 28 8.42 10.34 -6.43
N LYS A 29 8.13 9.41 -7.36
CA LYS A 29 6.89 8.61 -7.33
C LYS A 29 6.89 7.53 -6.24
N ALA A 30 8.08 7.08 -5.83
CA ALA A 30 8.28 6.16 -4.73
C ALA A 30 9.25 6.79 -3.72
N ILE A 31 8.85 6.82 -2.45
CA ILE A 31 9.64 7.36 -1.34
C ILE A 31 9.87 6.22 -0.36
N TYR A 32 11.14 5.84 -0.19
CA TYR A 32 11.54 4.92 0.87
C TYR A 32 11.71 5.70 2.18
N PHE A 33 11.03 5.25 3.23
CA PHE A 33 11.10 5.87 4.55
C PHE A 33 11.65 4.88 5.57
N ASP A 34 12.84 5.21 6.11
CA ASP A 34 13.45 4.47 7.20
C ASP A 34 13.34 5.28 8.51
N GLY A 35 13.02 4.59 9.59
CA GLY A 35 12.89 5.17 10.93
C GLY A 35 13.91 4.53 11.86
N THR A 36 14.21 5.18 12.98
CA THR A 36 15.14 4.60 13.97
C THR A 36 14.67 3.20 14.40
N GLY A 37 15.44 2.17 14.01
CA GLY A 37 15.13 0.75 14.25
C GLY A 37 13.86 0.24 13.55
N GLY A 38 13.39 0.87 12.46
CA GLY A 38 12.20 0.47 11.67
C GLY A 38 10.83 0.71 12.34
N LEU A 39 10.79 0.85 13.66
CA LEU A 39 9.54 1.05 14.44
C LEU A 39 8.91 2.41 14.18
N ALA A 40 9.73 3.46 14.07
CA ALA A 40 9.25 4.82 13.82
C ALA A 40 8.60 4.97 12.43
N ALA A 41 9.09 4.25 11.42
CA ALA A 41 8.51 4.23 10.08
C ALA A 41 7.10 3.65 10.08
N SER A 42 6.92 2.49 10.73
CA SER A 42 5.60 1.89 10.84
C SER A 42 4.62 2.74 11.64
N ALA A 43 5.05 3.36 12.75
CA ALA A 43 4.17 4.24 13.51
C ALA A 43 3.72 5.46 12.70
N LEU A 44 4.62 6.04 11.90
CA LEU A 44 4.31 7.17 11.02
C LEU A 44 3.29 6.81 9.94
N LEU A 45 3.52 5.72 9.19
CA LEU A 45 2.61 5.29 8.13
C LEU A 45 1.21 4.97 8.66
N ARG A 46 1.12 4.28 9.81
CA ARG A 46 -0.17 4.02 10.49
C ARG A 46 -0.87 5.31 10.92
N ALA A 47 -0.12 6.28 11.45
CA ALA A 47 -0.71 7.56 11.86
C ALA A 47 -1.32 8.31 10.67
N ILE A 48 -0.65 8.34 9.52
CA ILE A 48 -1.18 8.97 8.30
C ILE A 48 -2.40 8.20 7.78
N ALA A 49 -2.38 6.87 7.79
CA ALA A 49 -3.51 6.07 7.34
C ALA A 49 -4.76 6.24 8.23
N GLN A 50 -4.57 6.32 9.55
CA GLN A 50 -5.66 6.41 10.53
C GLN A 50 -6.28 7.80 10.63
N ASP A 51 -5.44 8.84 10.60
CA ASP A 51 -5.87 10.24 10.66
C ASP A 51 -5.15 11.04 9.56
N PRO A 52 -5.58 10.88 8.29
CA PRO A 52 -4.92 11.54 7.19
C PRO A 52 -5.00 13.07 7.31
N PRO A 53 -3.87 13.79 7.22
CA PRO A 53 -3.87 15.25 7.24
C PRO A 53 -4.84 15.81 6.18
N PRO A 54 -5.64 16.86 6.51
CA PRO A 54 -6.61 17.43 5.58
C PRO A 54 -6.01 17.90 4.24
N SER A 55 -4.73 18.25 4.21
CA SER A 55 -4.03 18.65 2.99
C SER A 55 -3.79 17.47 2.04
N LEU A 56 -3.48 16.28 2.58
CA LEU A 56 -3.36 15.05 1.79
C LEU A 56 -4.72 14.63 1.21
N LEU A 57 -5.80 14.73 2.00
CA LEU A 57 -7.16 14.43 1.53
C LEU A 57 -7.66 15.37 0.42
N LYS A 58 -7.15 16.60 0.37
CA LYS A 58 -7.43 17.53 -0.75
C LYS A 58 -6.64 17.20 -2.00
N LYS A 59 -5.53 16.47 -1.88
CA LYS A 59 -4.58 16.22 -2.96
C LYS A 59 -4.72 14.84 -3.58
N PHE A 60 -5.07 13.86 -2.76
CA PHE A 60 -5.25 12.47 -3.13
C PHE A 60 -6.71 12.08 -2.96
N ASP A 61 -7.29 11.50 -4.00
CA ASP A 61 -8.65 10.98 -3.97
C ASP A 61 -8.75 9.70 -3.15
N LYS A 62 -7.64 8.95 -3.06
CA LYS A 62 -7.53 7.69 -2.33
C LYS A 62 -6.20 7.61 -1.58
N ILE A 63 -6.26 7.24 -0.31
CA ILE A 63 -5.10 6.85 0.48
C ILE A 63 -5.27 5.37 0.79
N ILE A 64 -4.35 4.54 0.31
CA ILE A 64 -4.44 3.07 0.36
C ILE A 64 -3.37 2.59 1.33
N HIS A 65 -3.78 2.00 2.44
CA HIS A 65 -2.86 1.54 3.47
C HIS A 65 -2.61 0.03 3.35
N VAL A 66 -1.38 -0.34 3.01
CA VAL A 66 -1.00 -1.74 2.79
C VAL A 66 -0.03 -2.17 3.87
N ASP A 67 -0.50 -3.01 4.81
CA ASP A 67 0.38 -3.62 5.81
C ASP A 67 0.91 -4.98 5.30
N CYS A 68 2.12 -4.97 4.73
CA CYS A 68 2.85 -6.18 4.31
C CYS A 68 4.10 -6.41 5.19
N SER A 69 4.09 -5.94 6.43
CA SER A 69 5.18 -6.18 7.39
C SER A 69 5.49 -7.68 7.58
N ARG A 70 4.46 -8.53 7.43
CA ARG A 70 4.59 -9.97 7.26
C ARG A 70 4.13 -10.34 5.85
N TRP A 71 5.09 -10.50 4.95
CA TRP A 71 4.82 -10.99 3.61
C TRP A 71 4.09 -12.33 3.68
N LYS A 72 2.96 -12.44 2.99
CA LYS A 72 2.23 -13.69 2.81
C LYS A 72 2.41 -14.16 1.38
N SER A 73 1.81 -13.46 0.42
CA SER A 73 1.85 -13.81 -1.00
C SER A 73 1.50 -12.62 -1.88
N ARG A 74 1.75 -12.76 -3.18
CA ARG A 74 1.38 -11.76 -4.20
C ARG A 74 -0.14 -11.57 -4.23
N ARG A 75 -0.88 -12.67 -4.05
CA ARG A 75 -2.34 -12.64 -3.92
C ARG A 75 -2.82 -11.90 -2.67
N ALA A 76 -2.19 -12.13 -1.52
CA ALA A 76 -2.56 -11.46 -0.28
C ALA A 76 -2.37 -9.93 -0.38
N LEU A 77 -1.33 -9.48 -1.08
CA LEU A 77 -1.14 -8.05 -1.37
C LEU A 77 -2.31 -7.47 -2.18
N GLN A 78 -2.68 -8.11 -3.30
CA GLN A 78 -3.84 -7.67 -4.09
C GLN A 78 -5.12 -7.65 -3.25
N ARG A 79 -5.30 -8.65 -2.38
CA ARG A 79 -6.48 -8.75 -1.50
C ARG A 79 -6.56 -7.58 -0.53
N THR A 80 -5.45 -7.22 0.12
CA THR A 80 -5.38 -6.06 1.00
C THR A 80 -5.73 -4.77 0.26
N ILE A 81 -5.14 -4.55 -0.93
CA ILE A 81 -5.43 -3.36 -1.75
C ILE A 81 -6.91 -3.32 -2.15
N ALA A 82 -7.48 -4.45 -2.57
CA ALA A 82 -8.89 -4.54 -2.94
C ALA A 82 -9.83 -4.24 -1.75
N GLN A 83 -9.46 -4.65 -0.54
CA GLN A 83 -10.22 -4.35 0.70
C GLN A 83 -10.15 -2.86 1.06
N GLU A 84 -8.96 -2.27 1.01
CA GLU A 84 -8.75 -0.83 1.26
C GLU A 84 -9.52 0.04 0.25
N LEU A 85 -9.53 -0.38 -1.02
CA LEU A 85 -10.31 0.26 -2.07
C LEU A 85 -11.82 0.01 -1.95
N LYS A 86 -12.24 -0.87 -1.04
CA LYS A 86 -13.63 -1.31 -0.85
C LYS A 86 -14.25 -1.79 -2.16
N LEU A 87 -13.48 -2.60 -2.90
CA LEU A 87 -13.97 -3.18 -4.15
C LEU A 87 -15.23 -4.03 -3.90
N PRO A 88 -16.10 -4.19 -4.91
CA PRO A 88 -17.33 -4.95 -4.77
C PRO A 88 -17.09 -6.36 -4.23
N ARG A 89 -18.07 -6.89 -3.48
CA ARG A 89 -17.96 -8.21 -2.84
C ARG A 89 -17.58 -9.33 -3.80
N TRP A 90 -18.06 -9.29 -5.05
CA TRP A 90 -17.73 -10.30 -6.05
C TRP A 90 -16.21 -10.40 -6.32
N VAL A 91 -15.44 -9.31 -6.14
CA VAL A 91 -13.97 -9.34 -6.23
C VAL A 91 -13.37 -10.17 -5.10
N MET A 92 -13.94 -10.09 -3.89
CA MET A 92 -13.52 -10.92 -2.75
C MET A 92 -13.86 -12.39 -2.97
N ASP A 93 -15.03 -12.67 -3.56
CA ASP A 93 -15.46 -14.03 -3.85
C ASP A 93 -14.52 -14.73 -4.86
N ILE A 94 -13.84 -13.98 -5.74
CA ILE A 94 -12.83 -14.53 -6.66
C ILE A 94 -11.59 -15.00 -5.90
N PHE A 95 -11.15 -14.25 -4.89
CA PHE A 95 -10.07 -14.69 -4.03
C PHE A 95 -10.46 -15.95 -3.24
N ASP A 96 -11.65 -15.94 -2.61
CA ASP A 96 -12.14 -17.08 -1.82
C ASP A 96 -12.18 -18.35 -2.66
N ARG A 97 -12.78 -18.29 -3.85
CA ARG A 97 -12.84 -19.45 -4.75
C ARG A 97 -11.45 -19.96 -5.14
N GLN A 98 -10.52 -19.07 -5.49
CA GLN A 98 -9.18 -19.50 -5.89
C GLN A 98 -8.36 -20.05 -4.72
N ASP A 99 -8.53 -19.48 -3.52
CA ASP A 99 -7.87 -19.98 -2.32
C ASP A 99 -8.40 -21.36 -1.91
N GLU A 100 -9.70 -21.62 -2.04
CA GLU A 100 -10.30 -22.95 -1.82
C GLU A 100 -9.77 -24.00 -2.83
N GLU A 101 -9.67 -23.63 -4.10
CA GLU A 101 -9.09 -24.50 -5.14
C GLU A 101 -7.63 -24.83 -4.83
N ASP A 102 -6.84 -23.82 -4.45
CA ASP A 102 -5.42 -23.97 -4.09
C ASP A 102 -5.23 -24.80 -2.81
N ASP A 103 -6.09 -24.63 -1.81
CA ASP A 103 -6.11 -25.47 -0.60
C ASP A 103 -6.38 -26.94 -0.94
N PHE A 104 -7.31 -27.20 -1.85
CA PHE A 104 -7.65 -28.56 -2.27
C PHE A 104 -6.48 -29.28 -2.96
N ILE A 105 -5.69 -28.57 -3.76
CA ILE A 105 -4.51 -29.11 -4.45
C ILE A 105 -3.21 -28.97 -3.65
N GLY A 106 -3.27 -28.40 -2.43
CA GLY A 106 -2.14 -28.28 -1.53
C GLY A 106 -1.11 -27.22 -1.93
N VAL A 107 -1.53 -26.13 -2.57
CA VAL A 107 -0.66 -25.00 -2.89
C VAL A 107 -0.40 -24.16 -1.64
N ASP A 108 0.87 -24.02 -1.30
CA ASP A 108 1.36 -23.20 -0.20
C ASP A 108 0.93 -21.73 -0.36
N GLU A 109 0.48 -21.11 0.75
CA GLU A 109 -0.01 -19.73 0.75
C GLU A 109 1.01 -18.77 0.14
N SER A 110 2.31 -18.95 0.45
CA SER A 110 3.35 -18.04 0.00
C SER A 110 3.65 -18.09 -1.49
N SER A 111 3.25 -19.18 -2.14
CA SER A 111 3.44 -19.40 -3.59
C SER A 111 2.25 -18.92 -4.41
N ARG A 112 1.17 -18.43 -3.78
CA ARG A 112 -0.05 -17.98 -4.46
C ARG A 112 0.20 -16.69 -5.25
N ALA A 113 0.14 -16.84 -6.57
CA ALA A 113 0.25 -15.75 -7.52
C ALA A 113 -0.99 -14.82 -7.48
N GLU A 114 -0.75 -13.59 -7.93
CA GLU A 114 -1.76 -12.59 -8.24
C GLU A 114 -2.80 -13.10 -9.24
N LEU A 115 -3.99 -12.51 -9.19
CA LEU A 115 -5.09 -12.83 -10.09
C LEU A 115 -5.23 -11.69 -11.08
N GLN A 116 -4.95 -11.95 -12.36
CA GLN A 116 -4.96 -10.93 -13.42
C GLN A 116 -6.29 -10.15 -13.47
N TYR A 117 -7.41 -10.84 -13.30
CA TYR A 117 -8.72 -10.20 -13.33
C TYR A 117 -8.93 -9.26 -12.14
N VAL A 118 -8.45 -9.63 -10.94
CA VAL A 118 -8.48 -8.74 -9.78
C VAL A 118 -7.57 -7.54 -9.99
N GLY A 119 -6.38 -7.76 -10.53
CA GLY A 119 -5.45 -6.69 -10.92
C GLY A 119 -6.11 -5.64 -11.82
N ALA A 120 -6.85 -6.10 -12.83
CA ALA A 120 -7.61 -5.22 -13.72
C ALA A 120 -8.69 -4.40 -12.99
N GLU A 121 -9.38 -4.97 -11.99
CA GLU A 121 -10.36 -4.24 -11.19
C GLU A 121 -9.71 -3.22 -10.25
N ILE A 122 -8.57 -3.56 -9.65
CA ILE A 122 -7.77 -2.61 -8.87
C ILE A 122 -7.35 -1.43 -9.76
N HIS A 123 -6.77 -1.73 -10.93
CA HIS A 123 -6.37 -0.72 -11.91
C HIS A 123 -7.56 0.16 -12.32
N ARG A 124 -8.74 -0.41 -12.59
CA ARG A 124 -9.94 0.39 -12.90
C ARG A 124 -10.34 1.31 -11.76
N ALA A 125 -10.24 0.84 -10.51
CA ALA A 125 -10.59 1.63 -9.34
C ALA A 125 -9.59 2.76 -9.05
N THR A 126 -8.33 2.64 -9.49
CA THR A 126 -7.27 3.63 -9.22
C THR A 126 -6.97 4.54 -10.41
N ARG A 127 -7.21 4.13 -11.66
CA ARG A 127 -6.78 4.81 -12.89
C ARG A 127 -7.17 6.29 -12.98
N GLU A 128 -8.37 6.65 -12.53
CA GLU A 128 -8.90 8.02 -12.60
C GLU A 128 -8.66 8.83 -11.31
N HIS A 129 -7.94 8.25 -10.35
CA HIS A 129 -7.74 8.80 -9.02
C HIS A 129 -6.26 9.03 -8.73
N LYS A 130 -5.93 10.17 -8.13
CA LYS A 130 -4.62 10.37 -7.51
C LYS A 130 -4.58 9.55 -6.22
N CYS A 131 -3.81 8.47 -6.25
CA CYS A 131 -3.68 7.56 -5.13
C CYS A 131 -2.36 7.79 -4.38
N LEU A 132 -2.41 7.79 -3.06
CA LEU A 132 -1.24 7.67 -2.19
C LEU A 132 -1.24 6.28 -1.58
N VAL A 133 -0.20 5.49 -1.85
CA VAL A 133 -0.06 4.13 -1.29
C VAL A 133 0.94 4.19 -0.13
N LEU A 134 0.46 3.86 1.07
CA LEU A 134 1.27 3.76 2.28
C LEU A 134 1.61 2.30 2.51
N PHE A 135 2.83 1.90 2.16
CA PHE A 135 3.23 0.49 2.17
C PHE A 135 4.15 0.18 3.35
N HIS A 136 3.74 -0.74 4.23
CA HIS A 136 4.65 -1.32 5.22
C HIS A 136 5.42 -2.47 4.60
N ASN A 137 6.68 -2.21 4.28
CA ASN A 137 7.60 -3.23 3.80
C ASN A 137 8.43 -3.75 4.98
N GLY A 138 8.56 -5.08 5.10
CA GLY A 138 9.52 -5.71 6.01
C GLY A 138 10.95 -5.77 5.47
N SER A 139 11.19 -5.27 4.25
CA SER A 139 12.49 -5.25 3.57
C SER A 139 12.94 -3.83 3.23
N ASP A 140 14.23 -3.69 2.89
CA ASP A 140 14.87 -2.40 2.60
C ASP A 140 14.67 -1.90 1.14
N ASN A 141 13.78 -2.56 0.38
CA ASN A 141 13.54 -2.26 -1.03
C ASN A 141 12.28 -1.42 -1.22
N THR A 142 12.25 -0.62 -2.29
CA THR A 142 10.98 -0.11 -2.82
C THR A 142 10.24 -1.22 -3.56
N ILE A 143 8.92 -1.09 -3.66
CA ILE A 143 8.05 -2.05 -4.31
C ILE A 143 7.43 -1.36 -5.52
N ASP A 144 7.44 -2.05 -6.66
CA ASP A 144 6.68 -1.66 -7.84
C ASP A 144 5.36 -2.42 -7.83
N LEU A 145 4.23 -1.74 -7.95
CA LEU A 145 2.91 -2.39 -7.96
C LEU A 145 2.65 -3.13 -9.28
N ASP A 146 3.32 -2.71 -10.37
CA ASP A 146 3.27 -3.39 -11.66
C ASP A 146 3.77 -4.85 -11.53
N ASP A 147 4.76 -5.08 -10.66
CA ASP A 147 5.28 -6.41 -10.34
C ASP A 147 4.23 -7.31 -9.69
N PHE A 148 3.06 -6.81 -9.27
CA PHE A 148 1.97 -7.57 -8.66
C PHE A 148 0.68 -7.50 -9.49
N GLY A 149 0.81 -7.10 -10.76
CA GLY A 149 -0.29 -7.04 -11.72
C GLY A 149 -1.33 -5.97 -11.40
N ILE A 150 -0.91 -4.84 -10.81
CA ILE A 150 -1.76 -3.70 -10.44
C ILE A 150 -1.44 -2.50 -11.32
#